data_AF-A0A261AE69-F1
#
_entry.id   AF-A0A261AE69-F1
#
_cell.length_a   1.000
_cell.length_b   1.000
_cell.length_c   1.000
_cell.angle_alpha   90.00
_cell.angle_beta   90.00
_cell.angle_gamma   90.00
#
_symmetry.space_group_name_H-M   'P 1'
#
loop_
_entity.id
_entity.type
_entity.pdbx_description
1 polymer ?
#
loop_
_entity_poly.entity_id
_entity_poly.type
_entity_poly.pdbx_seq_one_letter_code
_entity_poly.pdbx_strand_id
1 'polypeptide(L)'
;ETRREVIMIMALGQTIYEDEKAYQEEQRRRRRLMRMGAKIKDSTSVEMHDVNEPRRAVNPEDEKPSSWKDALFGRRARKYAFIFIVAFLAVLTVKDVFDLFEEYFEYPKESDINIVFNDSMTMPNVTFCMSRAQAWSHFKLNLSAPADEWDAVVDESLANMTDHDSFMKQPWDYRLVMEAYDMIATYSSLERETTAHGSARSIHVFKNSPRLAAKRKTFKKWRDILDSRRITFDEFTQKTGIEVLRRSMQRFRRRTFDDDDTVIKTKLRISWISQMQICYQPEFDKDNYKTIDDQGVFFDMLLSHNAENTEDQKIDCMSVDFHGRPSSLNRFMEGKGRSRDGFIDEICLGQRHEVTAHVTALYQMLENDEQGTRCRDVEDGEDSEFNCRSRCRMEMIRDACHCTPLSLSYLAKKEDMEIFPLCDYTQCTVDVQKGNYSDTECANKCFPDCRQIRFEVDHSVKGRMLRPDLTLVELSWGPFEYLTMEQQWKYTPTTFIAALGGSIGMWLGLSILSLIQLVTYSYTYFTKKIVNEKILKKGNTFDRKDEDDDGDFSIDNGTERKKMSLAENPFAEFFPGGSPEQPKRGSKPNSRQASLDKASTHYKSHL
;
A
#
# COMPACT_ATOMS: atom_id res chain seq x y z
N GLU A 1 30.18 -11.05 13.71
CA GLU A 1 29.65 -10.19 14.79
C GLU A 1 29.62 -10.79 16.19
N THR A 2 29.35 -12.08 16.38
CA THR A 2 29.07 -12.72 17.69
C THR A 2 30.09 -12.47 18.81
N ARG A 3 31.36 -12.21 18.51
CA ARG A 3 32.37 -11.86 19.52
C ARG A 3 32.23 -10.44 20.10
N ARG A 4 31.67 -9.49 19.34
CA ARG A 4 31.45 -8.11 19.81
C ARG A 4 30.23 -8.01 20.71
N GLU A 5 29.18 -8.78 20.41
CA GLU A 5 27.99 -8.84 21.26
C GLU A 5 28.28 -9.46 22.63
N VAL A 6 29.10 -10.51 22.68
CA VAL A 6 29.49 -11.13 23.97
C VAL A 6 30.32 -10.18 24.84
N ILE A 7 31.19 -9.36 24.24
CA ILE A 7 31.97 -8.35 24.98
C ILE A 7 31.07 -7.24 25.52
N MET A 8 30.08 -6.80 24.75
CA MET A 8 29.13 -5.77 25.19
C MET A 8 28.21 -6.28 26.32
N ILE A 9 27.75 -7.53 26.24
CA ILE A 9 26.96 -8.17 27.30
C ILE A 9 27.80 -8.37 28.57
N MET A 10 29.07 -8.74 28.45
CA MET A 10 29.97 -8.85 29.62
C MET A 10 30.27 -7.48 30.25
N ALA A 11 30.41 -6.42 29.45
CA ALA A 11 30.61 -5.06 29.95
C ALA A 11 29.36 -4.54 30.69
N LEU A 12 28.15 -4.80 30.15
CA LEU A 12 26.89 -4.48 30.81
C LEU A 12 26.68 -5.31 32.10
N GLY A 13 27.12 -6.57 32.10
CA GLY A 13 27.10 -7.42 33.29
C GLY A 13 28.02 -6.90 34.40
N GLN A 14 29.19 -6.36 34.06
CA GLN A 14 30.12 -5.77 35.04
C GLN A 14 29.60 -4.46 35.62
N THR A 15 28.99 -3.58 34.83
CA THR A 15 28.43 -2.31 35.34
C THR A 15 27.25 -2.54 36.29
N ILE A 16 26.36 -3.49 35.96
CA ILE A 16 25.24 -3.85 36.83
C ILE A 16 25.73 -4.45 38.16
N TYR A 17 26.79 -5.27 38.13
CA TYR A 17 27.36 -5.88 39.34
C TYR A 17 28.05 -4.84 40.25
N GLU A 18 28.71 -3.82 39.69
CA GLU A 18 29.32 -2.74 40.48
C GLU A 18 28.28 -1.83 41.13
N ASP A 19 27.18 -1.51 40.43
CA ASP A 19 26.07 -0.72 40.99
C ASP A 19 25.35 -1.44 42.13
N GLU A 20 25.15 -2.76 42.02
CA GLU A 20 24.52 -3.55 43.09
C GLU A 20 25.43 -3.64 44.32
N LYS A 21 26.75 -3.69 44.13
CA LYS A 21 27.74 -3.68 45.22
C LYS A 21 27.80 -2.33 45.93
N ALA A 22 27.73 -1.22 45.18
CA ALA A 22 27.66 0.13 45.73
C ALA A 22 26.38 0.34 46.55
N TYR A 23 25.24 -0.14 46.06
CA TYR A 23 23.96 -0.08 46.77
C TYR A 23 23.97 -0.89 48.08
N GLN A 24 24.54 -2.09 48.07
CA GLN A 24 24.69 -2.93 49.27
C GLN A 24 25.63 -2.30 50.31
N GLU A 25 26.67 -1.61 49.87
CA GLU A 25 27.63 -0.94 50.77
C GLU A 25 27.02 0.31 51.43
N GLU A 26 26.18 1.05 50.70
CA GLU A 26 25.42 2.17 51.25
C GLU A 26 24.36 1.71 52.27
N GLN A 27 23.69 0.59 52.01
CA GLN A 27 22.77 -0.04 52.97
C GLN A 27 23.52 -0.51 54.25
N ARG A 28 24.75 -1.02 54.13
CA ARG A 28 25.60 -1.35 55.29
C ARG A 28 26.04 -0.10 56.06
N ARG A 29 26.35 1.02 55.39
CA ARG A 29 26.64 2.31 56.06
C ARG A 29 25.42 2.82 56.85
N ARG A 30 24.21 2.76 56.28
CA ARG A 30 22.97 3.14 56.99
C ARG A 30 22.71 2.27 58.22
N ARG A 31 22.96 0.95 58.16
CA ARG A 31 22.83 0.06 59.33
C ARG A 31 23.86 0.34 60.42
N ARG A 32 25.09 0.77 60.07
CA ARG A 32 26.12 1.17 61.06
C ARG A 32 25.76 2.50 61.74
N LEU A 33 25.23 3.47 61.00
CA LEU A 33 24.72 4.73 61.56
C LEU A 33 23.55 4.51 62.54
N MET A 34 22.62 3.60 62.22
CA MET A 34 21.51 3.24 63.11
C MET A 34 21.98 2.54 64.40
N ARG A 35 23.03 1.71 64.34
CA ARG A 35 23.63 1.08 65.55
C ARG A 35 24.42 2.07 66.41
N MET A 36 25.05 3.09 65.81
CA MET A 36 25.72 4.15 66.57
C MET A 36 24.72 5.10 67.24
N GLY A 37 23.58 5.40 66.60
CA GLY A 37 22.50 6.18 67.21
C GLY A 37 21.81 5.47 68.40
N ALA A 38 21.75 4.13 68.37
CA ALA A 38 21.20 3.34 69.48
C ALA A 38 22.16 3.27 70.70
N LYS A 39 23.48 3.30 70.49
CA LYS A 39 24.47 3.28 71.59
C LYS A 39 24.62 4.60 72.35
N ILE A 40 24.15 5.72 71.81
CA ILE A 40 24.20 7.04 72.46
C ILE A 40 23.00 7.25 73.40
N LYS A 41 21.96 6.40 73.31
CA LYS A 41 20.73 6.55 74.10
C LYS A 41 20.70 5.73 75.41
N ASP A 42 21.65 4.81 75.59
CA ASP A 42 21.74 3.93 76.77
C ASP A 42 22.82 4.36 77.79
N SER A 43 23.50 5.51 77.59
CA SER A 43 24.60 5.97 78.46
C SER A 43 24.28 7.21 79.33
N THR A 44 23.01 7.55 79.54
CA THR A 44 22.62 8.64 80.45
C THR A 44 21.41 8.27 81.30
N SER A 45 21.63 7.39 82.27
CA SER A 45 20.78 7.19 83.43
C SER A 45 21.64 6.67 84.59
N VAL A 46 21.28 7.00 85.85
CA VAL A 46 22.02 6.88 87.14
C VAL A 46 22.76 8.18 87.47
N GLU A 47 22.58 8.92 88.58
CA GLU A 47 21.84 8.84 89.85
C GLU A 47 21.92 10.26 90.50
N MET A 48 20.93 10.72 91.29
CA MET A 48 21.15 11.36 92.61
C MET A 48 19.87 11.91 93.27
N HIS A 49 19.61 11.36 94.46
CA HIS A 49 19.01 11.90 95.69
C HIS A 49 18.27 13.25 95.73
N ASP A 50 16.97 13.16 96.06
CA ASP A 50 16.29 13.65 97.28
C ASP A 50 16.84 14.91 98.02
N VAL A 51 16.13 16.06 97.92
CA VAL A 51 15.96 17.07 99.00
C VAL A 51 14.67 17.89 98.76
N ASN A 52 13.93 18.08 99.86
CA ASN A 52 12.66 18.81 100.09
C ASN A 52 12.55 20.29 99.61
N GLU A 53 11.33 20.63 99.15
CA GLU A 53 10.52 21.87 99.33
C GLU A 53 11.00 23.29 98.92
N PRO A 54 10.10 24.30 98.75
CA PRO A 54 8.66 24.26 98.47
C PRO A 54 8.20 25.18 97.31
N ARG A 55 6.91 25.02 96.99
CA ARG A 55 6.06 25.75 96.03
C ARG A 55 6.23 27.28 96.06
N ARG A 56 6.34 27.89 94.87
CA ARG A 56 5.80 29.24 94.60
C ARG A 56 4.79 29.16 93.47
N ALA A 57 3.53 29.40 93.84
CA ALA A 57 2.45 29.68 92.92
C ALA A 57 2.72 31.02 92.23
N VAL A 58 2.65 31.06 90.90
CA VAL A 58 2.48 32.30 90.13
C VAL A 58 1.18 32.15 89.37
N ASN A 59 0.27 33.06 89.67
CA ASN A 59 -1.06 33.15 89.08
C ASN A 59 -0.99 33.58 87.60
N PRO A 60 -2.04 33.27 86.83
CA PRO A 60 -2.12 33.50 85.40
C PRO A 60 -2.57 34.94 85.14
N GLU A 61 -1.99 35.60 84.14
CA GLU A 61 -2.71 36.52 83.25
C GLU A 61 -1.81 36.96 82.08
N ASP A 62 -2.39 36.83 80.88
CA ASP A 62 -2.18 37.58 79.65
C ASP A 62 -0.78 37.69 79.02
N GLU A 63 -0.59 36.94 77.91
CA GLU A 63 -0.04 37.55 76.70
C GLU A 63 -0.47 36.80 75.42
N LYS A 64 -0.93 37.59 74.43
CA LYS A 64 -1.52 37.21 73.15
C LYS A 64 -0.50 36.55 72.18
N PRO A 65 -0.98 35.81 71.16
CA PRO A 65 -0.15 34.95 70.33
C PRO A 65 0.61 35.76 69.28
N SER A 66 1.92 35.58 69.19
CA SER A 66 2.69 36.05 68.03
C SER A 66 3.76 35.05 67.64
N SER A 67 3.40 34.13 66.74
CA SER A 67 4.41 33.39 65.97
C SER A 67 3.85 33.11 64.59
N TRP A 68 4.08 34.06 63.67
CA TRP A 68 3.89 33.90 62.22
C TRP A 68 4.69 32.73 61.64
N LYS A 69 5.66 32.20 62.39
CA LYS A 69 6.48 31.05 62.01
C LYS A 69 5.76 29.71 62.24
N ASP A 70 4.82 29.63 63.17
CA ASP A 70 3.99 28.42 63.38
C ASP A 70 2.82 28.32 62.38
N ALA A 71 2.42 29.44 61.78
CA ALA A 71 1.46 29.47 60.67
C ALA A 71 2.09 29.02 59.34
N LEU A 72 3.35 29.38 59.09
CA LEU A 72 4.09 29.02 57.86
C LEU A 72 4.70 27.61 57.90
N PHE A 73 4.98 27.04 59.08
CA PHE A 73 5.57 25.68 59.23
C PHE A 73 4.73 24.68 60.06
N GLY A 74 3.46 24.98 60.30
CA GLY A 74 2.53 24.08 60.99
C GLY A 74 2.15 22.84 60.16
N ARG A 75 1.78 21.74 60.83
CA ARG A 75 1.28 20.49 60.18
C ARG A 75 0.17 20.73 59.14
N ARG A 76 -0.61 21.81 59.27
CA ARG A 76 -1.67 22.17 58.33
C ARG A 76 -1.13 22.79 57.02
N ALA A 77 -0.17 23.72 57.11
CA ALA A 77 0.44 24.34 55.92
C ALA A 77 1.13 23.29 55.02
N ARG A 78 1.84 22.33 55.62
CA ARG A 78 2.47 21.21 54.87
C ARG A 78 1.43 20.32 54.18
N LYS A 79 0.27 20.10 54.80
CA LYS A 79 -0.84 19.34 54.19
C LYS A 79 -1.43 20.07 52.99
N TYR A 80 -1.68 21.37 53.10
CA TYR A 80 -2.19 22.16 51.98
C TYR A 80 -1.17 22.29 50.84
N ALA A 81 0.11 22.48 51.16
CA ALA A 81 1.18 22.49 50.15
C ALA A 81 1.30 21.15 49.42
N PHE A 82 1.21 20.02 50.15
CA PHE A 82 1.21 18.69 49.54
C PHE A 82 -0.02 18.46 48.65
N ILE A 83 -1.22 18.84 49.10
CA ILE A 83 -2.45 18.74 48.30
C ILE A 83 -2.35 19.61 47.05
N PHE A 84 -1.78 20.82 47.15
CA PHE A 84 -1.57 21.70 46.00
C PHE A 84 -0.61 21.08 44.98
N ILE A 85 0.51 20.51 45.43
CA ILE A 85 1.47 19.82 44.56
C ILE A 85 0.80 18.62 43.87
N VAL A 86 0.07 17.78 44.61
CA VAL A 86 -0.63 16.63 44.03
C VAL A 86 -1.70 17.08 43.03
N ALA A 87 -2.47 18.13 43.35
CA ALA A 87 -3.47 18.66 42.43
C ALA A 87 -2.83 19.24 41.15
N PHE A 88 -1.71 19.94 41.28
CA PHE A 88 -0.97 20.48 40.15
C PHE A 88 -0.41 19.37 39.25
N LEU A 89 0.20 18.33 39.83
CA LEU A 89 0.69 17.16 39.10
C LEU A 89 -0.46 16.39 38.44
N ALA A 90 -1.63 16.29 39.08
CA ALA A 90 -2.81 15.67 38.50
C ALA A 90 -3.34 16.46 37.29
N VAL A 91 -3.35 17.79 37.34
CA VAL A 91 -3.74 18.64 36.20
C VAL A 91 -2.77 18.46 35.03
N LEU A 92 -1.45 18.43 35.29
CA LEU A 92 -0.46 18.14 34.25
C LEU A 92 -0.64 16.75 33.65
N THR A 93 -0.92 15.74 34.47
CA THR A 93 -1.20 14.38 33.98
C THR A 93 -2.41 14.35 33.07
N VAL A 94 -3.50 15.03 33.44
CA VAL A 94 -4.72 15.09 32.62
C VAL A 94 -4.45 15.79 31.29
N LYS A 95 -3.65 16.87 31.30
CA LYS A 95 -3.23 17.54 30.08
C LYS A 95 -2.43 16.61 29.17
N ASP A 96 -1.36 15.98 29.68
CA ASP A 96 -0.49 15.12 28.87
C ASP A 96 -1.24 13.89 28.34
N VAL A 97 -2.15 13.33 29.13
CA VAL A 97 -3.02 12.23 28.68
C VAL A 97 -3.95 12.71 27.58
N PHE A 98 -4.58 13.88 27.73
CA PHE A 98 -5.46 14.45 26.69
C PHE A 98 -4.69 14.71 25.39
N ASP A 99 -3.52 15.36 25.47
CA ASP A 99 -2.66 15.64 24.32
C ASP A 99 -2.24 14.32 23.63
N LEU A 100 -1.92 13.27 24.39
CA LEU A 100 -1.58 11.95 23.84
C LEU A 100 -2.77 11.24 23.17
N PHE A 101 -3.99 11.40 23.71
CA PHE A 101 -5.19 10.86 23.07
C PHE A 101 -5.51 11.60 21.77
N GLU A 102 -5.42 12.93 21.76
CA GLU A 102 -5.60 13.74 20.54
C GLU A 102 -4.61 13.31 19.47
N GLU A 103 -3.32 13.22 19.83
CA GLU A 103 -2.28 12.75 18.92
C GLU A 103 -2.52 11.31 18.45
N TYR A 104 -2.98 10.40 19.30
CA TYR A 104 -3.29 9.02 18.89
C TYR A 104 -4.46 8.96 17.89
N PHE A 105 -5.51 9.77 18.10
CA PHE A 105 -6.67 9.81 17.20
C PHE A 105 -6.42 10.51 15.87
N GLU A 106 -5.34 11.30 15.76
CA GLU A 106 -4.87 11.84 14.48
C GLU A 106 -4.19 10.80 13.59
N TYR A 107 -3.97 9.57 14.09
CA TYR A 107 -3.27 8.48 13.39
C TYR A 107 -1.92 8.93 12.77
N PRO A 108 -0.97 9.42 13.58
CA PRO A 108 0.29 9.96 13.11
C PRO A 108 1.15 8.86 12.48
N LYS A 109 1.79 9.22 11.37
CA LYS A 109 2.69 8.37 10.61
C LYS A 109 4.11 8.85 10.83
N GLU A 110 5.03 7.91 10.99
CA GLU A 110 6.47 8.15 11.02
C GLU A 110 7.09 7.51 9.78
N SER A 111 8.18 8.10 9.28
CA SER A 111 8.87 7.61 8.09
C SER A 111 10.34 7.37 8.39
N ASP A 112 10.76 6.12 8.28
CA ASP A 112 12.15 5.73 8.45
C ASP A 112 12.85 5.74 7.10
N ILE A 113 13.96 6.47 7.01
CA ILE A 113 14.80 6.55 5.82
C ILE A 113 16.12 5.84 6.13
N ASN A 114 16.38 4.73 5.44
CA ASN A 114 17.62 3.97 5.57
C ASN A 114 18.33 3.89 4.21
N ILE A 115 19.66 3.76 4.24
CA ILE A 115 20.45 3.39 3.06
C ILE A 115 20.74 1.91 3.16
N VAL A 116 20.33 1.14 2.16
CA VAL A 116 20.57 -0.30 2.08
C VAL A 116 21.68 -0.55 1.07
N PHE A 117 22.69 -1.30 1.50
CA PHE A 117 23.71 -1.88 0.64
C PHE A 117 23.36 -3.34 0.47
N ASN A 118 23.02 -3.73 -0.76
CA ASN A 118 22.63 -5.10 -1.07
C ASN A 118 23.75 -5.81 -1.83
N ASP A 119 23.90 -7.11 -1.61
CA ASP A 119 24.89 -7.93 -2.32
C ASP A 119 24.36 -8.40 -3.68
N SER A 120 23.04 -8.43 -3.87
CA SER A 120 22.42 -8.90 -5.11
C SER A 120 21.13 -8.15 -5.45
N MET A 121 20.77 -8.12 -6.73
CA MET A 121 19.53 -7.50 -7.22
C MET A 121 18.69 -8.49 -8.01
N THR A 122 17.37 -8.31 -7.98
CA THR A 122 16.44 -9.04 -8.85
C THR A 122 16.37 -8.37 -10.22
N MET A 123 16.11 -9.16 -11.27
CA MET A 123 15.90 -8.62 -12.60
C MET A 123 14.67 -7.69 -12.61
N PRO A 124 14.77 -6.45 -13.11
CA PRO A 124 13.64 -5.56 -13.21
C PRO A 124 12.72 -5.99 -14.35
N ASN A 125 11.45 -5.56 -14.29
CA ASN A 125 10.52 -5.82 -15.38
C ASN A 125 10.81 -4.87 -16.54
N VAL A 126 11.71 -5.24 -17.44
CA VAL A 126 12.10 -4.36 -18.55
C VAL A 126 11.11 -4.45 -19.72
N THR A 127 10.64 -3.31 -20.21
CA THR A 127 9.83 -3.20 -21.44
C THR A 127 10.55 -2.37 -22.48
N PHE A 128 10.83 -2.97 -23.63
CA PHE A 128 11.35 -2.30 -24.80
C PHE A 128 10.19 -1.92 -25.72
N CYS A 129 10.25 -0.73 -26.32
CA CYS A 129 9.29 -0.28 -27.31
C CYS A 129 10.01 0.32 -28.50
N MET A 130 9.89 -0.32 -29.66
CA MET A 130 10.46 0.16 -30.92
C MET A 130 9.35 0.70 -31.84
N SER A 131 9.67 1.69 -32.67
CA SER A 131 8.72 2.23 -33.63
C SER A 131 8.34 1.18 -34.69
N ARG A 132 7.14 1.30 -35.25
CA ARG A 132 6.65 0.39 -36.31
C ARG A 132 7.58 0.40 -37.52
N ALA A 133 8.10 1.56 -37.90
CA ALA A 133 9.03 1.71 -39.01
C ALA A 133 10.33 0.94 -38.75
N GLN A 134 10.88 1.05 -37.53
CA GLN A 134 12.04 0.27 -37.11
C GLN A 134 11.76 -1.24 -37.12
N ALA A 135 10.62 -1.68 -36.61
CA ALA A 135 10.25 -3.09 -36.57
C ALA A 135 10.15 -3.70 -37.98
N TRP A 136 9.61 -2.93 -38.93
CA TRP A 136 9.41 -3.37 -40.31
C TRP A 136 10.62 -3.16 -41.22
N SER A 137 11.71 -2.59 -40.71
CA SER A 137 12.87 -2.22 -41.54
C SER A 137 13.41 -3.40 -42.34
N HIS A 138 13.37 -4.61 -41.80
CA HIS A 138 13.95 -5.81 -42.41
C HIS A 138 13.03 -6.47 -43.46
N PHE A 139 11.77 -6.03 -43.60
CA PHE A 139 10.86 -6.54 -44.62
C PHE A 139 11.15 -5.94 -46.00
N LYS A 140 11.06 -6.77 -47.04
CA LYS A 140 11.24 -6.32 -48.43
C LYS A 140 9.92 -5.77 -48.96
N LEU A 141 9.74 -4.45 -48.86
CA LEU A 141 8.51 -3.78 -49.28
C LEU A 141 8.57 -3.43 -50.76
N ASN A 142 8.01 -4.29 -51.62
CA ASN A 142 7.79 -3.96 -53.01
C ASN A 142 6.51 -3.11 -53.14
N LEU A 143 6.64 -1.78 -52.99
CA LEU A 143 5.51 -0.83 -53.08
C LEU A 143 4.81 -0.83 -54.45
N SER A 144 5.43 -1.41 -55.48
CA SER A 144 4.88 -1.53 -56.83
C SER A 144 4.17 -2.85 -57.11
N ALA A 145 4.13 -3.79 -56.16
CA ALA A 145 3.45 -5.07 -56.35
C ALA A 145 1.92 -4.87 -56.40
N PRO A 146 1.19 -5.52 -57.32
CA PRO A 146 -0.26 -5.45 -57.37
C PRO A 146 -0.88 -6.08 -56.12
N ALA A 147 -1.93 -5.46 -55.58
CA ALA A 147 -2.61 -5.89 -54.36
C ALA A 147 -3.15 -7.33 -54.45
N ASP A 148 -3.53 -7.78 -55.65
CA ASP A 148 -4.07 -9.13 -55.87
C ASP A 148 -3.02 -10.23 -55.60
N GLU A 149 -1.73 -9.96 -55.86
CA GLU A 149 -0.65 -10.91 -55.55
C GLU A 149 -0.40 -10.97 -54.03
N TRP A 150 -0.61 -9.87 -53.33
CA TRP A 150 -0.53 -9.83 -51.88
C TRP A 150 -1.61 -10.69 -51.24
N ASP A 151 -2.87 -10.47 -51.64
CA ASP A 151 -4.02 -11.18 -51.11
C ASP A 151 -3.95 -12.69 -51.42
N ALA A 152 -3.49 -13.07 -52.62
CA ALA A 152 -3.32 -14.47 -53.01
C ALA A 152 -2.31 -15.21 -52.12
N VAL A 153 -1.16 -14.60 -51.82
CA VAL A 153 -0.14 -15.21 -50.95
C VAL A 153 -0.63 -15.33 -49.51
N VAL A 154 -1.35 -14.33 -49.03
CA VAL A 154 -1.97 -14.37 -47.69
C VAL A 154 -3.00 -15.49 -47.61
N ASP A 155 -3.88 -15.61 -48.61
CA ASP A 155 -4.91 -16.64 -48.67
C ASP A 155 -4.33 -18.05 -48.79
N GLU A 156 -3.31 -18.25 -49.63
CA GLU A 156 -2.61 -19.53 -49.77
C GLU A 156 -1.94 -19.94 -48.46
N SER A 157 -1.23 -19.00 -47.81
CA SER A 157 -0.57 -19.25 -46.52
C SER A 157 -1.58 -19.61 -45.43
N LEU A 158 -2.71 -18.91 -45.38
CA LEU A 158 -3.79 -19.22 -44.45
C LEU A 158 -4.45 -20.56 -44.77
N ALA A 159 -4.65 -20.91 -46.04
CA ALA A 159 -5.22 -22.20 -46.44
C ALA A 159 -4.31 -23.38 -46.08
N ASN A 160 -2.99 -23.19 -46.09
CA ASN A 160 -2.02 -24.21 -45.70
C ASN A 160 -1.98 -24.47 -44.17
N MET A 161 -2.35 -23.49 -43.36
CA MET A 161 -2.33 -23.58 -41.89
C MET A 161 -3.74 -23.79 -41.31
N THR A 162 -4.33 -24.97 -41.46
CA THR A 162 -5.71 -25.22 -41.01
C THR A 162 -5.85 -25.42 -39.50
N ASP A 163 -4.83 -25.97 -38.86
CA ASP A 163 -4.89 -26.38 -37.45
C ASP A 163 -4.26 -25.36 -36.51
N HIS A 164 -4.72 -25.31 -35.26
CA HIS A 164 -4.17 -24.48 -34.19
C HIS A 164 -2.62 -24.56 -34.12
N ASP A 165 -2.11 -25.79 -34.01
CA ASP A 165 -0.67 -26.04 -33.88
C ASP A 165 0.13 -25.64 -35.12
N SER A 166 -0.45 -25.86 -36.30
CA SER A 166 0.19 -25.49 -37.57
C SER A 166 0.36 -23.97 -37.65
N PHE A 167 -0.68 -23.21 -37.26
CA PHE A 167 -0.66 -21.76 -37.27
C PHE A 167 0.35 -21.17 -36.28
N MET A 168 0.48 -21.77 -35.09
CA MET A 168 1.39 -21.28 -34.06
C MET A 168 2.85 -21.66 -34.32
N LYS A 169 3.13 -22.84 -34.87
CA LYS A 169 4.51 -23.35 -35.04
C LYS A 169 5.13 -22.96 -36.39
N GLN A 170 4.35 -22.89 -37.47
CA GLN A 170 4.91 -22.59 -38.79
C GLN A 170 5.37 -21.13 -38.90
N PRO A 171 6.48 -20.85 -39.60
CA PRO A 171 6.91 -19.48 -39.88
C PRO A 171 5.92 -18.80 -40.82
N TRP A 172 5.64 -17.53 -40.59
CA TRP A 172 4.75 -16.75 -41.45
C TRP A 172 5.53 -16.02 -42.53
N ASP A 173 4.89 -15.86 -43.68
CA ASP A 173 5.39 -14.92 -44.69
C ASP A 173 5.24 -13.48 -44.18
N TYR A 174 6.16 -12.59 -44.56
CA TYR A 174 6.16 -11.21 -44.11
C TYR A 174 4.86 -10.46 -44.48
N ARG A 175 4.22 -10.82 -45.60
CA ARG A 175 2.94 -10.22 -46.02
C ARG A 175 1.84 -10.51 -45.01
N LEU A 176 1.75 -11.78 -44.58
CA LEU A 176 0.81 -12.25 -43.57
C LEU A 176 1.08 -11.58 -42.21
N VAL A 177 2.35 -11.48 -41.81
CA VAL A 177 2.77 -10.82 -40.56
C VAL A 177 2.36 -9.35 -40.54
N MET A 178 2.55 -8.63 -41.65
CA MET A 178 2.20 -7.21 -41.74
C MET A 178 0.69 -6.98 -41.68
N GLU A 179 -0.10 -7.84 -42.32
CA GLU A 179 -1.57 -7.76 -42.27
C GLU A 179 -2.10 -8.08 -40.86
N ALA A 180 -1.58 -9.13 -40.23
CA ALA A 180 -1.88 -9.47 -38.84
C ALA A 180 -1.51 -8.34 -37.88
N TYR A 181 -0.34 -7.71 -38.09
CA TYR A 181 0.10 -6.56 -37.30
C TYR A 181 -0.86 -5.38 -37.45
N ASP A 182 -1.25 -5.01 -38.68
CA ASP A 182 -2.18 -3.89 -38.91
C ASP A 182 -3.55 -4.15 -38.29
N MET A 183 -4.00 -5.41 -38.28
CA MET A 183 -5.21 -5.83 -37.59
C MET A 183 -5.11 -5.53 -36.08
N ILE A 184 -4.10 -6.09 -35.41
CA ILE A 184 -3.91 -5.91 -33.95
C ILE A 184 -3.73 -4.43 -33.61
N ALA A 185 -2.85 -3.73 -34.34
CA ALA A 185 -2.58 -2.31 -34.15
C ALA A 185 -3.84 -1.45 -34.25
N THR A 186 -4.74 -1.78 -35.19
CA THR A 186 -5.99 -1.07 -35.34
C THR A 186 -6.97 -1.39 -34.20
N TYR A 187 -7.06 -2.63 -33.70
CA TYR A 187 -7.85 -2.93 -32.49
C TYR A 187 -7.32 -2.18 -31.27
N SER A 188 -6.02 -2.20 -31.04
CA SER A 188 -5.34 -1.41 -30.02
C SER A 188 -5.68 0.08 -30.12
N SER A 189 -5.69 0.63 -31.33
CA SER A 189 -6.02 2.03 -31.59
C SER A 189 -7.49 2.37 -31.32
N LEU A 190 -8.39 1.48 -31.73
CA LEU A 190 -9.83 1.60 -31.50
C LEU A 190 -10.17 1.49 -30.01
N GLU A 191 -9.49 0.64 -29.26
CA GLU A 191 -9.90 0.24 -27.90
C GLU A 191 -9.14 1.00 -26.80
N ARG A 192 -7.84 1.27 -26.97
CA ARG A 192 -6.93 1.62 -25.85
C ARG A 192 -5.99 2.80 -26.08
N GLU A 193 -5.64 3.16 -27.32
CA GLU A 193 -4.70 4.27 -27.59
C GLU A 193 -5.33 5.65 -27.45
N THR A 194 -6.65 5.74 -27.54
CA THR A 194 -7.37 7.02 -27.47
C THR A 194 -8.08 7.15 -26.14
N THR A 195 -8.45 8.38 -25.76
CA THR A 195 -9.23 8.63 -24.55
C THR A 195 -10.57 7.90 -24.58
N ALA A 196 -11.25 7.79 -23.44
CA ALA A 196 -12.62 7.31 -23.29
C ALA A 196 -13.52 7.62 -24.49
N HIS A 197 -13.74 8.92 -24.67
CA HIS A 197 -14.53 9.47 -25.75
C HIS A 197 -13.88 9.30 -27.13
N GLY A 198 -12.55 9.36 -27.22
CA GLY A 198 -11.78 9.12 -28.44
C GLY A 198 -12.03 7.74 -29.05
N SER A 199 -12.08 6.69 -28.23
CA SER A 199 -12.37 5.34 -28.72
C SER A 199 -13.83 5.17 -29.13
N ALA A 200 -14.78 5.74 -28.36
CA ALA A 200 -16.19 5.75 -28.74
C ALA A 200 -16.38 6.38 -30.14
N ARG A 201 -15.70 7.51 -30.39
CA ARG A 201 -15.65 8.16 -31.71
C ARG A 201 -14.97 7.28 -32.76
N SER A 202 -13.85 6.64 -32.43
CA SER A 202 -13.09 5.82 -33.36
C SER A 202 -13.87 4.57 -33.78
N ILE A 203 -14.58 3.91 -32.86
CA ILE A 203 -15.51 2.81 -33.13
C ILE A 203 -16.65 3.27 -34.06
N HIS A 204 -17.25 4.43 -33.77
CA HIS A 204 -18.31 5.00 -34.61
C HIS A 204 -17.81 5.29 -36.05
N VAL A 205 -16.61 5.87 -36.18
CA VAL A 205 -15.97 6.13 -37.48
C VAL A 205 -15.62 4.82 -38.20
N PHE A 206 -15.12 3.82 -37.48
CA PHE A 206 -14.76 2.51 -38.03
C PHE A 206 -15.96 1.82 -38.69
N LYS A 207 -17.13 1.90 -38.06
CA LYS A 207 -18.37 1.37 -38.59
C LYS A 207 -18.88 2.14 -39.82
N ASN A 208 -18.97 3.47 -39.72
CA ASN A 208 -19.71 4.28 -40.68
C ASN A 208 -18.87 4.78 -41.86
N SER A 209 -17.54 4.85 -41.72
CA SER A 209 -16.68 5.42 -42.77
C SER A 209 -16.61 4.49 -43.99
N PRO A 210 -16.89 4.97 -45.22
CA PRO A 210 -16.73 4.18 -46.43
C PRO A 210 -15.25 3.86 -46.72
N ARG A 211 -14.32 4.71 -46.27
CA ARG A 211 -12.87 4.51 -46.46
C ARG A 211 -12.34 3.27 -45.76
N LEU A 212 -13.06 2.80 -44.72
CA LEU A 212 -12.68 1.64 -43.92
C LEU A 212 -13.40 0.36 -44.34
N ALA A 213 -14.16 0.37 -45.44
CA ALA A 213 -14.90 -0.80 -45.90
C ALA A 213 -14.00 -1.99 -46.24
N ALA A 214 -12.84 -1.75 -46.87
CA ALA A 214 -11.86 -2.80 -47.14
C ALA A 214 -11.31 -3.39 -45.84
N LYS A 215 -10.87 -2.54 -44.90
CA LYS A 215 -10.38 -2.98 -43.58
C LYS A 215 -11.42 -3.82 -42.83
N ARG A 216 -12.70 -3.44 -42.85
CA ARG A 216 -13.77 -4.24 -42.22
C ARG A 216 -13.90 -5.65 -42.80
N LYS A 217 -13.72 -5.83 -44.12
CA LYS A 217 -13.73 -7.16 -44.75
C LYS A 217 -12.55 -8.01 -44.28
N THR A 218 -11.35 -7.42 -44.27
CA THR A 218 -10.13 -8.07 -43.76
C THR A 218 -10.31 -8.49 -42.29
N PHE A 219 -10.92 -7.63 -41.47
CA PHE A 219 -11.16 -7.91 -40.05
C PHE A 219 -12.10 -9.08 -39.84
N LYS A 220 -13.17 -9.14 -40.63
CA LYS A 220 -14.11 -10.26 -40.59
C LYS A 220 -13.41 -11.57 -40.99
N LYS A 221 -12.63 -11.55 -42.07
CA LYS A 221 -11.82 -12.69 -42.52
C LYS A 221 -10.89 -13.20 -41.40
N TRP A 222 -10.12 -12.31 -40.79
CA TRP A 222 -9.21 -12.70 -39.70
C TRP A 222 -9.94 -13.23 -38.48
N ARG A 223 -11.05 -12.61 -38.10
CA ARG A 223 -11.88 -13.10 -37.00
C ARG A 223 -12.38 -14.52 -37.27
N ASP A 224 -12.97 -14.75 -38.43
CA ASP A 224 -13.50 -16.06 -38.82
C ASP A 224 -12.40 -17.13 -38.79
N ILE A 225 -11.18 -16.77 -39.18
CA ILE A 225 -10.00 -17.64 -39.14
C ILE A 225 -9.59 -17.96 -37.70
N LEU A 226 -9.47 -16.95 -36.83
CA LEU A 226 -9.10 -17.14 -35.42
C LEU A 226 -10.13 -18.02 -34.71
N ASP A 227 -11.42 -17.78 -34.95
CA ASP A 227 -12.53 -18.55 -34.40
C ASP A 227 -12.50 -20.00 -34.91
N SER A 228 -12.26 -20.22 -36.21
CA SER A 228 -12.19 -21.58 -36.79
C SER A 228 -11.05 -22.43 -36.21
N ARG A 229 -9.95 -21.78 -35.81
CA ARG A 229 -8.74 -22.42 -35.28
C ARG A 229 -8.68 -22.42 -33.75
N ARG A 230 -9.67 -21.83 -33.08
CA ARG A 230 -9.73 -21.64 -31.62
C ARG A 230 -8.51 -20.92 -31.04
N ILE A 231 -8.05 -19.88 -31.73
CA ILE A 231 -6.87 -19.10 -31.34
C ILE A 231 -7.34 -17.89 -30.54
N THR A 232 -6.78 -17.70 -29.35
CA THR A 232 -7.08 -16.52 -28.55
C THR A 232 -6.40 -15.28 -29.11
N PHE A 233 -6.96 -14.10 -28.84
CA PHE A 233 -6.36 -12.85 -29.31
C PHE A 233 -4.96 -12.59 -28.70
N ASP A 234 -4.72 -13.06 -27.48
CA ASP A 234 -3.40 -12.98 -26.85
C ASP A 234 -2.38 -13.86 -27.58
N GLU A 235 -2.69 -15.14 -27.85
CA GLU A 235 -1.83 -16.03 -28.63
C GLU A 235 -1.54 -15.46 -30.03
N PHE A 236 -2.56 -14.90 -30.68
CA PHE A 236 -2.41 -14.23 -31.96
C PHE A 236 -1.47 -13.00 -31.88
N THR A 237 -1.58 -12.21 -30.81
CA THR A 237 -0.72 -11.06 -30.56
C THR A 237 0.73 -11.48 -30.30
N GLN A 238 0.94 -12.50 -29.47
CA GLN A 238 2.26 -13.07 -29.22
C GLN A 238 2.89 -13.58 -30.52
N LYS A 239 2.16 -14.41 -31.27
CA LYS A 239 2.64 -14.99 -32.53
C LYS A 239 3.01 -13.92 -33.54
N THR A 240 2.15 -12.92 -33.73
CA THR A 240 2.40 -11.83 -34.68
C THR A 240 3.65 -11.05 -34.31
N GLY A 241 3.78 -10.61 -33.05
CA GLY A 241 4.96 -9.83 -32.63
C GLY A 241 6.26 -10.65 -32.63
N ILE A 242 6.21 -11.94 -32.30
CA ILE A 242 7.37 -12.83 -32.40
C ILE A 242 7.81 -12.96 -33.87
N GLU A 243 6.89 -13.17 -34.81
CA GLU A 243 7.24 -13.25 -36.24
C GLU A 243 7.75 -11.91 -36.81
N VAL A 244 7.24 -10.77 -36.31
CA VAL A 244 7.79 -9.44 -36.64
C VAL A 244 9.25 -9.33 -36.20
N LEU A 245 9.59 -9.79 -35.00
CA LEU A 245 10.93 -9.63 -34.45
C LEU A 245 11.88 -10.78 -34.82
N ARG A 246 11.36 -11.87 -35.39
CA ARG A 246 12.09 -13.12 -35.65
C ARG A 246 13.38 -12.93 -36.44
N ARG A 247 13.37 -12.05 -37.45
CA ARG A 247 14.53 -11.84 -38.34
C ARG A 247 15.42 -10.67 -37.91
N SER A 248 14.85 -9.68 -37.23
CA SER A 248 15.60 -8.52 -36.72
C SER A 248 16.31 -8.83 -35.41
N MET A 249 15.73 -9.66 -34.54
CA MET A 249 16.30 -10.00 -33.25
C MET A 249 17.38 -11.09 -33.38
N GLN A 250 18.66 -10.69 -33.37
CA GLN A 250 19.78 -11.64 -33.43
C GLN A 250 20.17 -12.17 -32.04
N ARG A 251 20.03 -11.34 -31.01
CA ARG A 251 20.34 -11.70 -29.63
C ARG A 251 19.32 -11.06 -28.70
N PHE A 252 18.80 -11.85 -27.77
CA PHE A 252 17.89 -11.41 -26.74
C PHE A 252 18.08 -12.32 -25.52
N ARG A 253 19.06 -12.02 -24.68
CA ARG A 253 19.46 -12.93 -23.61
C ARG A 253 19.86 -12.19 -22.35
N ARG A 254 19.63 -12.85 -21.22
CA ARG A 254 20.22 -12.50 -19.94
C ARG A 254 21.67 -13.00 -19.88
N ARG A 255 22.54 -12.20 -19.28
CA ARG A 255 23.93 -12.57 -18.95
C ARG A 255 24.07 -12.81 -17.44
N THR A 256 25.04 -13.63 -17.07
CA THR A 256 25.44 -13.92 -15.68
C THR A 256 26.95 -13.90 -15.60
N PHE A 257 27.50 -13.42 -14.49
CA PHE A 257 28.94 -13.29 -14.29
C PHE A 257 29.63 -14.66 -14.11
N ASP A 258 29.01 -15.57 -13.34
CA ASP A 258 29.66 -16.80 -12.88
C ASP A 258 29.82 -17.90 -13.94
N ASP A 259 29.11 -17.83 -15.07
CA ASP A 259 29.22 -18.83 -16.14
C ASP A 259 28.75 -18.25 -17.48
N ASP A 260 29.69 -17.94 -18.38
CA ASP A 260 29.40 -17.63 -19.80
C ASP A 260 28.64 -18.79 -20.51
N ASP A 261 28.67 -20.00 -19.93
CA ASP A 261 28.03 -21.21 -20.43
C ASP A 261 26.59 -21.42 -19.91
N THR A 262 26.17 -20.74 -18.84
CA THR A 262 24.79 -20.87 -18.35
C THR A 262 23.81 -20.03 -19.17
N VAL A 263 23.25 -20.64 -20.22
CA VAL A 263 22.25 -20.00 -21.06
C VAL A 263 20.91 -19.95 -20.32
N ILE A 264 20.60 -18.83 -19.68
CA ILE A 264 19.26 -18.56 -19.17
C ILE A 264 18.32 -18.42 -20.38
N LYS A 265 17.34 -19.31 -20.48
CA LYS A 265 16.32 -19.25 -21.53
C LYS A 265 15.47 -18.00 -21.33
N THR A 266 15.74 -16.97 -22.13
CA THR A 266 14.91 -15.77 -22.20
C THR A 266 13.92 -15.91 -23.35
N LYS A 267 12.63 -15.87 -23.02
CA LYS A 267 11.56 -15.82 -24.01
C LYS A 267 11.19 -14.38 -24.27
N LEU A 268 10.80 -14.09 -25.51
CA LEU A 268 10.27 -12.80 -25.91
C LEU A 268 8.76 -12.79 -25.70
N ARG A 269 8.26 -11.90 -24.84
CA ARG A 269 6.82 -11.68 -24.64
C ARG A 269 6.42 -10.34 -25.22
N ILE A 270 5.43 -10.34 -26.10
CA ILE A 270 4.87 -9.13 -26.69
C ILE A 270 3.90 -8.52 -25.69
N SER A 271 4.17 -7.29 -25.24
CA SER A 271 3.29 -6.58 -24.31
C SER A 271 2.28 -5.71 -25.03
N TRP A 272 2.62 -5.23 -26.23
CA TRP A 272 1.79 -4.28 -26.96
C TRP A 272 2.13 -4.18 -28.45
N ILE A 273 1.10 -3.99 -29.27
CA ILE A 273 1.23 -3.66 -30.70
C ILE A 273 0.30 -2.49 -31.00
N SER A 274 0.85 -1.40 -31.54
CA SER A 274 0.11 -0.22 -32.01
C SER A 274 0.47 0.17 -33.43
N GLN A 275 -0.28 1.15 -33.96
CA GLN A 275 0.04 1.79 -35.23
C GLN A 275 1.39 2.55 -35.19
N MET A 276 1.86 2.92 -33.99
CA MET A 276 3.09 3.69 -33.80
C MET A 276 4.29 2.82 -33.40
N GLN A 277 4.09 1.84 -32.52
CA GLN A 277 5.20 1.09 -31.91
C GLN A 277 4.79 -0.35 -31.56
N ILE A 278 5.78 -1.22 -31.43
CA ILE A 278 5.65 -2.55 -30.85
C ILE A 278 6.48 -2.61 -29.58
N CYS A 279 5.91 -3.18 -28.53
CA CYS A 279 6.58 -3.35 -27.25
C CYS A 279 6.62 -4.79 -26.79
N TYR A 280 7.72 -5.12 -26.14
CA TYR A 280 8.05 -6.47 -25.75
C TYR A 280 8.92 -6.48 -24.49
N GLN A 281 8.86 -7.59 -23.77
CA GLN A 281 9.49 -7.82 -22.48
C GLN A 281 10.26 -9.14 -22.51
N PRO A 282 11.37 -9.26 -21.78
CA PRO A 282 11.99 -10.53 -21.54
C PRO A 282 11.20 -11.29 -20.47
N GLU A 283 10.77 -12.50 -20.82
CA GLU A 283 10.14 -13.44 -19.90
C GLU A 283 11.14 -14.54 -19.55
N PHE A 284 11.26 -14.83 -18.26
CA PHE A 284 12.23 -15.78 -17.73
C PHE A 284 11.52 -17.04 -17.23
N ASP A 285 12.19 -18.18 -17.37
CA ASP A 285 11.69 -19.43 -16.81
C ASP A 285 11.76 -19.38 -15.28
N LYS A 286 10.67 -19.74 -14.59
CA LYS A 286 10.58 -19.66 -13.13
C LYS A 286 11.62 -20.57 -12.47
N ASP A 287 11.93 -21.69 -13.10
CA ASP A 287 12.86 -22.69 -12.59
C ASP A 287 14.34 -22.26 -12.71
N ASN A 288 14.64 -21.19 -13.46
CA ASN A 288 16.02 -20.72 -13.73
C ASN A 288 16.20 -19.21 -13.47
N TYR A 289 15.34 -18.62 -12.65
CA TYR A 289 15.45 -17.21 -12.27
C TYR A 289 16.50 -17.06 -11.16
N LYS A 290 17.73 -16.71 -11.53
CA LYS A 290 18.81 -16.39 -10.57
C LYS A 290 18.76 -14.91 -10.14
N THR A 291 19.35 -14.55 -9.02
CA THR A 291 19.65 -13.15 -8.67
C THR A 291 20.81 -12.62 -9.52
N ILE A 292 21.05 -11.31 -9.48
CA ILE A 292 22.16 -10.64 -10.15
C ILE A 292 23.12 -10.19 -9.05
N ASP A 293 24.26 -10.87 -8.95
CA ASP A 293 25.21 -10.67 -7.86
C ASP A 293 26.38 -9.75 -8.27
N ASP A 294 26.40 -9.28 -9.53
CA ASP A 294 27.45 -8.43 -10.10
C ASP A 294 26.88 -7.14 -10.70
N GLN A 295 27.64 -6.04 -10.61
CA GLN A 295 27.31 -4.71 -11.11
C GLN A 295 27.65 -4.53 -12.60
N GLY A 296 27.70 -5.65 -13.34
CA GLY A 296 28.02 -5.70 -14.76
C GLY A 296 26.80 -5.67 -15.68
N VAL A 297 27.04 -6.01 -16.96
CA VAL A 297 25.97 -6.17 -17.96
C VAL A 297 25.16 -7.41 -17.64
N PHE A 298 23.91 -7.23 -17.23
CA PHE A 298 23.00 -8.33 -16.89
C PHE A 298 22.09 -8.73 -18.06
N PHE A 299 21.94 -7.89 -19.08
CA PHE A 299 21.10 -8.18 -20.24
C PHE A 299 21.68 -7.56 -21.51
N ASP A 300 21.68 -8.31 -22.60
CA ASP A 300 22.09 -7.78 -23.90
C ASP A 300 21.16 -8.16 -25.05
N MET A 301 20.96 -7.19 -25.93
CA MET A 301 20.11 -7.31 -27.10
C MET A 301 20.85 -6.79 -28.34
N LEU A 302 20.82 -7.59 -29.41
CA LEU A 302 21.38 -7.23 -30.71
C LEU A 302 20.27 -7.25 -31.75
N LEU A 303 19.98 -6.09 -32.30
CA LEU A 303 19.00 -5.90 -33.36
C LEU A 303 19.69 -5.69 -34.70
N SER A 304 19.11 -6.27 -35.75
CA SER A 304 19.49 -6.13 -37.13
C SER A 304 18.40 -5.42 -37.91
N HIS A 305 18.82 -4.43 -38.67
CA HIS A 305 17.99 -3.54 -39.45
C HIS A 305 18.47 -3.55 -40.90
N ASN A 306 17.58 -3.24 -41.84
CA ASN A 306 18.01 -3.02 -43.21
C ASN A 306 18.24 -1.52 -43.41
N ALA A 307 19.51 -1.11 -43.53
CA ALA A 307 19.89 0.30 -43.67
C ALA A 307 19.18 0.98 -44.85
N GLU A 308 19.08 0.30 -46.00
CA GLU A 308 18.46 0.82 -47.22
C GLU A 308 16.99 1.25 -47.01
N ASN A 309 16.25 0.51 -46.20
CA ASN A 309 14.85 0.81 -45.92
C ASN A 309 14.67 1.94 -44.88
N THR A 310 15.77 2.34 -44.22
CA THR A 310 15.76 3.29 -43.09
C THR A 310 16.46 4.61 -43.39
N GLU A 311 17.28 4.71 -44.43
CA GLU A 311 18.11 5.89 -44.72
C GLU A 311 17.30 7.17 -44.98
N ASP A 312 16.16 7.07 -45.66
CA ASP A 312 15.33 8.24 -46.03
C ASP A 312 14.20 8.55 -45.03
N GLN A 313 14.04 7.74 -43.98
CA GLN A 313 12.96 7.88 -43.02
C GLN A 313 13.48 8.41 -41.68
N LYS A 314 12.81 9.45 -41.16
CA LYS A 314 13.01 9.85 -39.76
C LYS A 314 12.34 8.81 -38.86
N ILE A 315 13.13 7.85 -38.38
CA ILE A 315 12.66 6.77 -37.52
C ILE A 315 12.82 7.19 -36.06
N ASP A 316 11.72 7.14 -35.32
CA ASP A 316 11.76 7.31 -33.86
C ASP A 316 12.51 6.15 -33.24
N CYS A 317 13.48 6.49 -32.38
CA CYS A 317 14.32 5.50 -31.74
C CYS A 317 13.58 4.73 -30.64
N MET A 318 14.15 3.58 -30.27
CA MET A 318 13.55 2.69 -29.28
C MET A 318 13.70 3.26 -27.87
N SER A 319 12.75 2.93 -27.01
CA SER A 319 12.68 3.40 -25.61
C SER A 319 12.53 2.23 -24.65
N VAL A 320 13.04 2.39 -23.43
CA VAL A 320 13.09 1.34 -22.40
C VAL A 320 12.42 1.83 -21.11
N ASP A 321 11.59 0.97 -20.52
CA ASP A 321 10.95 1.18 -19.22
C ASP A 321 11.33 0.04 -18.28
N PHE A 322 11.74 0.35 -17.04
CA PHE A 322 12.19 -0.63 -16.04
C PHE A 322 11.07 -1.10 -15.10
N HIS A 323 9.89 -0.49 -15.18
CA HIS A 323 8.71 -0.88 -14.38
C HIS A 323 7.86 -1.98 -15.01
N GLY A 324 8.03 -2.27 -16.29
CA GLY A 324 7.29 -3.34 -16.94
C GLY A 324 5.93 -2.91 -17.44
N ARG A 325 5.68 -1.61 -17.59
CA ARG A 325 4.34 -1.08 -17.88
C ARG A 325 3.94 -1.47 -19.31
N PRO A 326 2.84 -2.24 -19.50
CA PRO A 326 2.28 -2.48 -20.84
C PRO A 326 1.85 -1.15 -21.49
N SER A 327 2.22 -0.94 -22.74
CA SER A 327 2.23 0.41 -23.32
C SER A 327 0.88 0.82 -23.96
N SER A 328 -0.05 1.30 -23.15
CA SER A 328 -1.18 2.13 -23.64
C SER A 328 -1.19 3.49 -22.95
N LEU A 329 -0.83 4.53 -23.72
CA LEU A 329 -0.92 5.99 -23.52
C LEU A 329 -0.37 6.69 -22.27
N ASN A 330 -0.12 6.03 -21.13
CA ASN A 330 0.31 6.73 -19.90
C ASN A 330 1.73 6.34 -19.46
N ARG A 331 2.66 6.25 -20.42
CA ARG A 331 3.95 5.61 -20.20
C ARG A 331 4.78 6.27 -19.08
N PHE A 332 4.60 7.56 -18.78
CA PHE A 332 5.41 8.28 -17.79
C PHE A 332 4.69 9.42 -17.07
N MET A 333 3.35 9.47 -17.06
CA MET A 333 2.61 10.55 -16.38
C MET A 333 2.24 10.11 -14.97
N GLU A 334 3.08 10.43 -13.99
CA GLU A 334 2.70 10.43 -12.58
C GLU A 334 2.44 11.89 -12.18
N GLY A 335 1.17 12.27 -12.05
CA GLY A 335 0.77 13.63 -11.71
C GLY A 335 0.93 14.65 -12.86
N LYS A 336 1.37 15.88 -12.53
CA LYS A 336 1.59 16.98 -13.49
C LYS A 336 2.99 16.96 -14.15
N GLY A 337 3.78 15.93 -13.87
CA GLY A 337 5.16 15.79 -14.37
C GLY A 337 5.40 14.45 -15.08
N ARG A 338 6.53 14.36 -15.78
CA ARG A 338 7.04 13.09 -16.30
C ARG A 338 7.81 12.38 -15.18
N SER A 339 7.40 11.16 -14.81
CA SER A 339 8.23 10.29 -13.97
C SER A 339 9.54 10.00 -14.73
N ARG A 340 10.69 10.17 -14.08
CA ARG A 340 12.01 9.90 -14.67
C ARG A 340 12.40 8.42 -14.61
N ASP A 341 11.50 7.55 -14.15
CA ASP A 341 11.74 6.11 -13.96
C ASP A 341 11.85 5.28 -15.26
N GLY A 342 11.95 5.98 -16.40
CA GLY A 342 12.34 5.46 -17.70
C GLY A 342 12.78 6.62 -18.58
N PHE A 343 13.58 6.35 -19.61
CA PHE A 343 14.12 7.39 -20.49
C PHE A 343 13.52 7.30 -21.90
N ILE A 344 13.29 8.49 -22.48
CA ILE A 344 12.92 8.66 -23.89
C ILE A 344 14.19 8.79 -24.75
N ASP A 345 15.34 9.12 -24.15
CA ASP A 345 16.57 9.34 -24.88
C ASP A 345 16.99 8.08 -25.65
N GLU A 346 17.32 8.32 -26.89
CA GLU A 346 16.80 7.51 -27.98
C GLU A 346 17.75 6.33 -28.27
N ILE A 347 17.32 5.08 -28.07
CA ILE A 347 18.09 3.90 -28.51
C ILE A 347 17.99 3.81 -30.04
N CYS A 348 18.88 4.54 -30.69
CA CYS A 348 18.88 4.73 -32.13
C CYS A 348 19.59 3.62 -32.90
N LEU A 349 19.28 3.57 -34.18
CA LEU A 349 19.80 2.58 -35.11
C LEU A 349 21.30 2.72 -35.31
N GLY A 350 21.99 1.58 -35.48
CA GLY A 350 23.40 1.56 -35.90
C GLY A 350 24.39 1.97 -34.82
N GLN A 351 23.96 2.03 -33.56
CA GLN A 351 24.75 2.51 -32.43
C GLN A 351 24.86 1.45 -31.33
N ARG A 352 25.87 1.61 -30.47
CA ARG A 352 26.01 0.84 -29.24
C ARG A 352 25.53 1.66 -28.05
N HIS A 353 24.50 1.18 -27.40
CA HIS A 353 23.88 1.78 -26.23
C HIS A 353 24.25 0.99 -24.98
N GLU A 354 24.81 1.68 -24.00
CA GLU A 354 24.99 1.18 -22.65
C GLU A 354 24.00 1.93 -21.76
N VAL A 355 23.14 1.17 -21.08
CA VAL A 355 22.07 1.70 -20.23
C VAL A 355 22.33 1.17 -18.82
N THR A 356 22.71 2.07 -17.93
CA THR A 356 22.95 1.75 -16.53
C THR A 356 21.71 2.12 -15.72
N ALA A 357 21.11 1.14 -15.05
CA ALA A 357 20.00 1.35 -14.14
C ALA A 357 20.49 1.45 -12.70
N HIS A 358 19.98 2.41 -11.95
CA HIS A 358 20.21 2.61 -10.53
C HIS A 358 18.86 2.52 -9.82
N VAL A 359 18.75 1.71 -8.76
CA VAL A 359 17.59 1.85 -7.86
C VAL A 359 17.91 3.02 -6.94
N THR A 360 17.11 4.09 -7.02
CA THR A 360 17.35 5.28 -6.19
C THR A 360 16.66 5.15 -4.84
N ALA A 361 15.39 4.73 -4.87
CA ALA A 361 14.59 4.60 -3.68
C ALA A 361 13.55 3.47 -3.80
N LEU A 362 13.31 2.78 -2.69
CA LEU A 362 12.16 1.90 -2.47
C LEU A 362 11.27 2.58 -1.43
N TYR A 363 10.07 2.95 -1.85
CA TYR A 363 9.03 3.51 -0.99
C TYR A 363 8.09 2.37 -0.58
N GLN A 364 7.90 2.21 0.73
CA GLN A 364 6.83 1.40 1.29
C GLN A 364 5.91 2.34 2.06
N MET A 365 4.77 2.68 1.46
CA MET A 365 3.77 3.53 2.09
C MET A 365 2.74 2.68 2.86
N LEU A 366 2.06 3.31 3.82
CA LEU A 366 0.88 2.71 4.43
C LEU A 366 -0.35 3.02 3.59
N GLU A 367 -1.29 2.09 3.55
CA GLU A 367 -2.55 2.30 2.85
C GLU A 367 -3.25 3.59 3.31
N ASN A 368 -3.67 4.39 2.35
CA ASN A 368 -4.32 5.67 2.59
C ASN A 368 -5.20 6.09 1.41
N ASP A 369 -6.13 7.00 1.68
CA ASP A 369 -7.04 7.58 0.67
C ASP A 369 -6.74 9.07 0.38
N GLU A 370 -5.61 9.57 0.89
CA GLU A 370 -5.18 10.95 0.73
C GLU A 370 -4.89 11.28 -0.75
N GLN A 371 -5.28 12.47 -1.20
CA GLN A 371 -5.10 12.85 -2.60
C GLN A 371 -3.62 13.05 -2.93
N GLY A 372 -3.09 12.24 -3.87
CA GLY A 372 -1.72 12.29 -4.34
C GLY A 372 -0.79 11.23 -3.75
N THR A 373 -1.11 10.69 -2.57
CA THR A 373 -0.33 9.64 -1.88
C THR A 373 -1.11 8.34 -1.69
N ARG A 374 -2.37 8.27 -2.15
CA ARG A 374 -3.22 7.07 -2.08
C ARG A 374 -2.50 5.84 -2.63
N CYS A 375 -2.55 4.72 -1.90
CA CYS A 375 -2.05 3.43 -2.35
C CYS A 375 -2.82 2.28 -1.69
N ARG A 376 -2.72 1.09 -2.28
CA ARG A 376 -3.22 -0.17 -1.72
C ARG A 376 -2.16 -1.25 -1.87
N ASP A 377 -2.05 -2.13 -0.89
CA ASP A 377 -1.19 -3.31 -1.03
C ASP A 377 -1.86 -4.28 -2.01
N VAL A 378 -1.12 -4.74 -3.02
CA VAL A 378 -1.63 -5.65 -4.05
C VAL A 378 -1.17 -7.07 -3.73
N GLU A 379 -2.11 -7.98 -3.45
CA GLU A 379 -1.78 -9.39 -3.24
C GLU A 379 -1.52 -10.13 -4.57
N ASP A 380 -0.81 -11.26 -4.49
CA ASP A 380 -0.51 -12.11 -5.66
C ASP A 380 -1.80 -12.61 -6.33
N GLY A 381 -2.08 -12.11 -7.54
CA GLY A 381 -3.27 -12.46 -8.32
C GLY A 381 -4.36 -11.39 -8.32
N GLU A 382 -4.18 -10.31 -7.56
CA GLU A 382 -5.00 -9.11 -7.65
C GLU A 382 -4.58 -8.19 -8.80
N ASP A 383 -5.44 -7.24 -9.12
CA ASP A 383 -5.22 -6.36 -10.26
C ASP A 383 -4.27 -5.23 -9.95
N SER A 384 -3.19 -5.16 -10.72
CA SER A 384 -2.34 -3.98 -10.77
C SER A 384 -3.14 -2.74 -11.21
N GLU A 385 -2.63 -1.55 -10.88
CA GLU A 385 -3.18 -0.27 -11.34
C GLU A 385 -3.48 -0.29 -12.85
N PHE A 386 -2.59 -0.90 -13.64
CA PHE A 386 -2.74 -1.01 -15.08
C PHE A 386 -3.89 -1.92 -15.49
N ASN A 387 -4.00 -3.10 -14.87
CA ASN A 387 -5.08 -4.05 -15.15
C ASN A 387 -6.43 -3.46 -14.72
N CYS A 388 -6.47 -2.74 -13.60
CA CYS A 388 -7.66 -2.00 -13.15
C CYS A 388 -8.11 -0.97 -14.20
N ARG A 389 -7.20 -0.12 -14.70
CA ARG A 389 -7.52 0.88 -15.75
C ARG A 389 -7.97 0.22 -17.06
N SER A 390 -7.31 -0.87 -17.45
CA SER A 390 -7.63 -1.63 -18.65
C SER A 390 -8.98 -2.34 -18.54
N ARG A 391 -9.33 -2.88 -17.37
CA ARG A 391 -10.66 -3.43 -17.10
C ARG A 391 -11.73 -2.36 -17.19
N CYS A 392 -11.44 -1.16 -16.70
CA CYS A 392 -12.39 -0.08 -16.82
C CYS A 392 -12.69 0.32 -18.26
N ARG A 393 -11.65 0.34 -19.10
CA ARG A 393 -11.79 0.50 -20.55
C ARG A 393 -12.69 -0.59 -21.13
N MET A 394 -12.49 -1.82 -20.70
CA MET A 394 -13.29 -2.97 -21.12
C MET A 394 -14.76 -2.80 -20.72
N GLU A 395 -15.05 -2.38 -19.48
CA GLU A 395 -16.40 -2.13 -18.98
C GLU A 395 -17.10 -1.03 -19.77
N MET A 396 -16.41 0.09 -20.06
CA MET A 396 -16.97 1.15 -20.91
C MET A 396 -17.37 0.62 -22.30
N ILE A 397 -16.55 -0.23 -22.92
CA ILE A 397 -16.86 -0.82 -24.23
C ILE A 397 -18.01 -1.84 -24.09
N ARG A 398 -18.09 -2.60 -23.01
CA ARG A 398 -19.21 -3.50 -22.72
C ARG A 398 -20.51 -2.74 -22.55
N ASP A 399 -20.50 -1.59 -21.89
CA ASP A 399 -21.68 -0.75 -21.73
C ASP A 399 -22.14 -0.12 -23.05
N ALA A 400 -21.19 0.29 -23.91
CA ALA A 400 -21.49 0.92 -25.18
C ALA A 400 -21.85 -0.06 -26.31
N CYS A 401 -21.21 -1.23 -26.35
CA CYS A 401 -21.30 -2.19 -27.46
C CYS A 401 -21.86 -3.56 -27.07
N HIS A 402 -22.08 -3.84 -25.79
CA HIS A 402 -22.51 -5.15 -25.27
C HIS A 402 -21.62 -6.32 -25.71
N CYS A 403 -20.31 -6.08 -25.78
CA CYS A 403 -19.32 -7.07 -26.18
C CYS A 403 -17.99 -6.85 -25.47
N THR A 404 -17.15 -7.89 -25.44
CA THR A 404 -15.81 -7.82 -24.88
C THR A 404 -14.79 -7.41 -25.96
N PRO A 405 -14.05 -6.30 -25.79
CA PRO A 405 -12.98 -5.86 -26.69
C PRO A 405 -11.88 -6.92 -26.85
N LEU A 406 -11.30 -7.04 -28.04
CA LEU A 406 -10.35 -8.11 -28.36
C LEU A 406 -9.02 -7.91 -27.62
N SER A 407 -8.49 -6.68 -27.60
CA SER A 407 -7.19 -6.35 -26.99
C SER A 407 -7.20 -6.38 -25.45
N LEU A 408 -8.37 -6.55 -24.85
CA LEU A 408 -8.60 -6.61 -23.40
C LEU A 408 -9.22 -7.94 -22.97
N SER A 409 -9.40 -8.88 -23.90
CA SER A 409 -10.03 -10.19 -23.65
C SER A 409 -9.31 -11.01 -22.58
N TYR A 410 -7.99 -10.82 -22.41
CA TYR A 410 -7.19 -11.47 -21.36
C TYR A 410 -7.60 -11.09 -19.92
N LEU A 411 -8.29 -9.95 -19.73
CA LEU A 411 -8.80 -9.50 -18.43
C LEU A 411 -10.21 -10.01 -18.13
N ALA A 412 -10.89 -10.59 -19.12
CA ALA A 412 -12.25 -11.10 -18.96
C ALA A 412 -12.23 -12.48 -18.32
N LYS A 413 -13.08 -12.68 -17.30
CA LYS A 413 -13.35 -14.02 -16.77
C LYS A 413 -14.10 -14.84 -17.81
N LYS A 414 -13.92 -16.16 -17.79
CA LYS A 414 -14.59 -17.07 -18.75
C LYS A 414 -16.12 -16.97 -18.68
N GLU A 415 -16.66 -16.79 -17.48
CA GLU A 415 -18.10 -16.59 -17.24
C GLU A 415 -18.62 -15.31 -17.91
N ASP A 416 -17.85 -14.21 -17.85
CA ASP A 416 -18.21 -12.95 -18.50
C ASP A 416 -18.22 -13.05 -20.03
N MET A 417 -17.38 -13.93 -20.60
CA MET A 417 -17.31 -14.12 -22.05
C MET A 417 -18.56 -14.80 -22.63
N GLU A 418 -19.32 -15.54 -21.82
CA GLU A 418 -20.62 -16.10 -22.22
C GLU A 418 -21.69 -15.01 -22.32
N ILE A 419 -21.63 -14.00 -21.45
CA ILE A 419 -22.56 -12.87 -21.43
C ILE A 419 -22.17 -11.83 -22.50
N PHE A 420 -20.87 -11.55 -22.61
CA PHE A 420 -20.30 -10.53 -23.49
C PHE A 420 -19.30 -11.18 -24.47
N PRO A 421 -19.76 -11.63 -25.65
CA PRO A 421 -18.88 -12.24 -26.65
C PRO A 421 -17.90 -11.23 -27.23
N LEU A 422 -16.90 -11.71 -27.98
CA LEU A 422 -15.90 -10.85 -28.62
C LEU A 422 -16.53 -9.80 -29.56
N CYS A 423 -16.06 -8.56 -29.48
CA CYS A 423 -16.65 -7.43 -30.21
C CYS A 423 -16.57 -7.54 -31.73
N ASP A 424 -17.74 -7.46 -32.40
CA ASP A 424 -17.83 -7.10 -33.82
C ASP A 424 -18.20 -5.63 -33.94
N TYR A 425 -17.20 -4.77 -34.14
CA TYR A 425 -17.41 -3.32 -34.25
C TYR A 425 -18.23 -2.90 -35.46
N THR A 426 -18.48 -3.79 -36.43
CA THR A 426 -19.40 -3.48 -37.54
C THR A 426 -20.85 -3.45 -37.07
N GLN A 427 -21.18 -4.19 -36.01
CA GLN A 427 -22.52 -4.30 -35.45
C GLN A 427 -22.75 -3.28 -34.32
N CYS A 428 -21.70 -2.89 -33.58
CA CYS A 428 -21.85 -1.94 -32.47
C CYS A 428 -22.37 -0.55 -32.90
N THR A 429 -23.41 -0.05 -32.25
CA THR A 429 -23.90 1.33 -32.41
C THR A 429 -23.55 2.17 -31.18
N VAL A 430 -22.52 2.99 -31.28
CA VAL A 430 -22.13 3.92 -30.21
C VAL A 430 -22.74 5.30 -30.46
N ASP A 431 -23.46 5.82 -29.47
CA ASP A 431 -23.88 7.23 -29.42
C ASP A 431 -22.75 8.05 -28.77
N VAL A 432 -22.01 8.78 -29.62
CA VAL A 432 -20.86 9.60 -29.21
C VAL A 432 -21.31 10.91 -28.54
N GLN A 433 -22.52 11.41 -28.85
CA GLN A 433 -22.98 12.73 -28.39
C GLN A 433 -23.65 12.67 -27.01
N LYS A 434 -24.31 11.55 -26.71
CA LYS A 434 -25.06 11.38 -25.46
C LYS A 434 -24.25 10.70 -24.35
N GLY A 435 -23.17 10.00 -24.68
CA GLY A 435 -22.37 9.26 -23.71
C GLY A 435 -21.36 10.15 -22.98
N ASN A 436 -21.46 10.17 -21.64
CA ASN A 436 -20.42 10.76 -20.79
C ASN A 436 -19.28 9.75 -20.59
N TYR A 437 -18.39 9.65 -21.56
CA TYR A 437 -17.24 8.75 -21.50
C TYR A 437 -16.04 9.48 -20.88
N SER A 438 -15.73 9.17 -19.61
CA SER A 438 -14.57 9.72 -18.92
C SER A 438 -13.74 8.63 -18.26
N ASP A 439 -12.42 8.66 -18.49
CA ASP A 439 -11.48 7.78 -17.79
C ASP A 439 -11.24 8.24 -16.34
N THR A 440 -11.63 9.47 -15.98
CA THR A 440 -11.32 10.07 -14.66
C THR A 440 -12.06 9.42 -13.50
N GLU A 441 -13.33 9.06 -13.70
CA GLU A 441 -14.14 8.38 -12.68
C GLU A 441 -13.51 7.05 -12.28
N CYS A 442 -12.85 6.42 -13.25
CA CYS A 442 -12.24 5.12 -13.05
C CYS A 442 -10.81 5.18 -12.56
N ALA A 443 -10.01 6.12 -13.10
CA ALA A 443 -8.67 6.37 -12.60
C ALA A 443 -8.66 6.70 -11.10
N ASN A 444 -9.74 7.29 -10.58
CA ASN A 444 -9.89 7.56 -9.14
C ASN A 444 -10.09 6.31 -8.27
N LYS A 445 -10.58 5.20 -8.84
CA LYS A 445 -10.82 3.92 -8.14
C LYS A 445 -9.63 2.97 -8.22
N CYS A 446 -8.74 3.17 -9.20
CA CYS A 446 -7.52 2.39 -9.34
C CYS A 446 -6.40 3.00 -8.50
N PHE A 447 -5.96 2.26 -7.50
CA PHE A 447 -4.88 2.68 -6.61
C PHE A 447 -3.54 2.13 -7.11
N PRO A 448 -2.45 2.90 -7.02
CA PRO A 448 -1.11 2.37 -7.21
C PRO A 448 -0.74 1.45 -6.04
N ASP A 449 0.25 0.59 -6.28
CA ASP A 449 0.86 -0.23 -5.24
C ASP A 449 1.53 0.67 -4.17
N CYS A 450 1.38 0.31 -2.89
CA CYS A 450 2.05 0.97 -1.78
C CYS A 450 3.57 0.72 -1.80
N ARG A 451 4.01 -0.38 -2.41
CA ARG A 451 5.42 -0.64 -2.67
C ARG A 451 5.85 -0.09 -4.03
N GLN A 452 6.62 1.00 -4.03
CA GLN A 452 7.09 1.66 -5.25
C GLN A 452 8.60 1.69 -5.31
N ILE A 453 9.16 1.15 -6.38
CA ILE A 453 10.60 1.20 -6.66
C ILE A 453 10.86 2.32 -7.67
N ARG A 454 11.77 3.23 -7.37
CA ARG A 454 12.22 4.27 -8.30
C ARG A 454 13.53 3.88 -8.95
N PHE A 455 13.60 4.13 -10.25
CA PHE A 455 14.77 3.86 -11.06
C PHE A 455 15.33 5.18 -11.58
N GLU A 456 16.64 5.38 -11.45
CA GLU A 456 17.37 6.37 -12.23
C GLU A 456 18.14 5.64 -13.32
N VAL A 457 18.02 6.11 -14.54
CA VAL A 457 18.59 5.43 -15.70
C VAL A 457 19.52 6.38 -16.42
N ASP A 458 20.79 5.97 -16.49
CA ASP A 458 21.83 6.67 -17.21
C ASP A 458 22.06 5.99 -18.56
N HIS A 459 21.91 6.76 -19.64
CA HIS A 459 22.13 6.28 -21.00
C HIS A 459 23.43 6.86 -21.55
N SER A 460 24.32 6.00 -22.03
CA SER A 460 25.52 6.39 -22.76
C SER A 460 25.59 5.73 -24.13
N VAL A 461 26.03 6.49 -25.15
CA VAL A 461 26.27 6.00 -26.50
C VAL A 461 27.77 5.82 -26.68
N LYS A 462 28.24 4.58 -26.87
CA LYS A 462 29.67 4.27 -27.07
C LYS A 462 30.18 4.55 -28.48
N GLY A 463 29.31 5.02 -29.37
CA GLY A 463 29.61 5.34 -30.76
C GLY A 463 28.82 4.49 -31.75
N ARG A 464 29.16 4.63 -33.03
CA ARG A 464 28.56 3.85 -34.13
C ARG A 464 29.09 2.43 -34.12
N MET A 465 28.22 1.48 -34.43
CA MET A 465 28.60 0.09 -34.65
C MET A 465 29.46 -0.02 -35.92
N LEU A 466 30.40 -0.97 -35.95
CA LEU A 466 31.19 -1.28 -37.15
C LEU A 466 30.29 -1.63 -38.35
N ARG A 467 29.13 -2.21 -38.04
CA ARG A 467 28.06 -2.56 -38.95
C ARG A 467 26.85 -1.65 -38.66
N PRO A 468 26.52 -0.69 -39.56
CA PRO A 468 25.44 0.28 -39.31
C PRO A 468 24.05 -0.36 -39.33
N ASP A 469 23.93 -1.57 -39.89
CA ASP A 469 22.75 -2.43 -39.85
C ASP A 469 22.49 -3.03 -38.47
N LEU A 470 23.44 -2.94 -37.53
CA LEU A 470 23.32 -3.53 -36.20
C LEU A 470 23.20 -2.47 -35.11
N THR A 471 22.29 -2.71 -34.16
CA THR A 471 22.13 -1.92 -32.94
C THR A 471 22.34 -2.83 -31.75
N LEU A 472 23.30 -2.48 -30.88
CA LEU A 472 23.60 -3.24 -29.66
C LEU A 472 23.11 -2.45 -28.45
N VAL A 473 22.32 -3.10 -27.60
CA VAL A 473 21.84 -2.56 -26.33
C VAL A 473 22.34 -3.45 -25.20
N GLU A 474 23.06 -2.86 -24.27
CA GLU A 474 23.56 -3.52 -23.06
C GLU A 474 22.94 -2.82 -21.85
N LEU A 475 22.26 -3.60 -20.99
CA LEU A 475 21.74 -3.12 -19.72
C LEU A 475 22.67 -3.57 -18.61
N SER A 476 23.10 -2.63 -17.78
CA SER A 476 23.95 -2.83 -16.62
C SER A 476 23.26 -2.29 -15.36
N TRP A 477 23.62 -2.86 -14.21
CA TRP A 477 23.29 -2.26 -12.93
C TRP A 477 24.37 -1.27 -12.52
N GLY A 478 23.94 -0.18 -11.89
CA GLY A 478 24.83 0.64 -11.09
C GLY A 478 25.17 -0.02 -9.75
N PRO A 479 25.67 0.77 -8.79
CA PRO A 479 25.91 0.30 -7.43
C PRO A 479 24.63 -0.26 -6.79
N PHE A 480 24.77 -1.35 -6.03
CA PHE A 480 23.68 -1.97 -5.28
C PHE A 480 23.39 -1.22 -3.96
N GLU A 481 23.31 0.10 -4.04
CA GLU A 481 22.98 0.97 -2.93
C GLU A 481 21.71 1.75 -3.26
N TYR A 482 20.73 1.73 -2.35
CA TYR A 482 19.49 2.47 -2.54
C TYR A 482 18.89 2.92 -1.22
N LEU A 483 18.06 3.95 -1.30
CA LEU A 483 17.31 4.45 -0.15
C LEU A 483 16.06 3.60 0.06
N THR A 484 15.75 3.21 1.29
CA THR A 484 14.44 2.66 1.65
C THR A 484 13.72 3.67 2.51
N MET A 485 12.51 4.05 2.10
CA MET A 485 11.62 4.90 2.88
C MET A 485 10.40 4.07 3.27
N GLU A 486 10.30 3.72 4.55
CA GLU A 486 9.18 2.95 5.08
C GLU A 486 8.32 3.82 5.98
N GLN A 487 7.02 3.87 5.71
CA GLN A 487 6.06 4.52 6.59
C GLN A 487 5.54 3.52 7.61
N GLN A 488 5.56 3.90 8.87
CA GLN A 488 5.03 3.12 9.98
C GLN A 488 4.10 3.97 10.84
N TRP A 489 3.18 3.32 11.55
CA TRP A 489 2.34 4.01 12.53
C TRP A 489 3.20 4.43 13.72
N LYS A 490 3.21 5.72 14.05
CA LYS A 490 3.96 6.23 15.22
C LYS A 490 3.47 5.58 16.51
N TYR A 491 2.16 5.39 16.63
CA TYR A 491 1.55 4.70 17.76
C TYR A 491 0.87 3.40 17.30
N THR A 492 1.35 2.28 17.85
CA THR A 492 0.60 1.03 17.91
C THR A 492 -0.19 1.01 19.22
N PRO A 493 -1.26 0.21 19.35
CA PRO A 493 -2.01 0.10 20.61
C PRO A 493 -1.09 -0.22 21.81
N THR A 494 -0.02 -0.99 21.58
CA THR A 494 0.99 -1.32 22.57
C THR A 494 1.87 -0.13 22.95
N THR A 495 2.38 0.65 21.99
CA THR A 495 3.22 1.82 22.29
C THR A 495 2.39 2.96 22.89
N PHE A 496 1.12 3.10 22.49
CA PHE A 496 0.18 4.03 23.11
C PHE A 496 -0.08 3.71 24.59
N ILE A 497 -0.39 2.45 24.92
CA ILE A 497 -0.59 2.03 26.32
C ILE A 497 0.69 2.24 27.15
N ALA A 498 1.86 1.98 26.56
CA ALA A 498 3.14 2.24 27.23
C ALA A 498 3.37 3.74 27.48
N ALA A 499 3.08 4.60 26.51
CA ALA A 499 3.20 6.05 26.66
C ALA A 499 2.20 6.62 27.68
N LEU A 500 0.96 6.13 27.68
CA LEU A 500 -0.07 6.49 28.67
C LEU A 500 0.30 6.02 30.08
N GLY A 501 0.86 4.82 30.21
CA GLY A 501 1.42 4.33 31.47
C GLY A 501 2.61 5.16 31.94
N GLY A 502 3.46 5.61 31.00
CA GLY A 502 4.59 6.49 31.25
C GLY A 502 4.17 7.86 31.79
N SER A 503 3.19 8.51 31.17
CA SER A 503 2.71 9.84 31.60
C SER A 503 2.04 9.79 32.98
N ILE A 504 1.16 8.81 33.21
CA ILE A 504 0.50 8.61 34.51
C ILE A 504 1.52 8.23 35.60
N GLY A 505 2.49 7.37 35.27
CA GLY A 505 3.54 6.93 36.17
C GLY A 505 4.53 8.04 36.54
N MET A 506 4.90 8.90 35.59
CA MET A 506 5.88 9.98 35.81
C MET A 506 5.36 11.06 36.76
N TRP A 507 4.11 11.49 36.60
CA TRP A 507 3.57 12.62 37.37
C TRP A 507 2.93 12.19 38.71
N LEU A 508 2.22 11.04 38.73
CA LEU A 508 1.48 10.59 39.91
C LEU A 508 2.10 9.37 40.59
N GLY A 509 3.10 8.72 39.99
CA GLY A 509 3.67 7.47 40.50
C GLY A 509 2.66 6.31 40.51
N LEU A 510 1.55 6.45 39.78
CA LEU A 510 0.48 5.45 39.75
C LEU A 510 0.81 4.37 38.72
N SER A 511 0.79 3.13 39.17
CA SER A 511 0.80 1.98 38.28
C SER A 511 -0.62 1.66 37.79
N ILE A 512 -0.73 0.88 36.71
CA ILE A 512 -2.03 0.38 36.24
C ILE A 512 -2.79 -0.41 37.33
N LEU A 513 -2.06 -1.11 38.21
CA LEU A 513 -2.63 -1.82 39.36
C LEU A 513 -3.18 -0.83 40.41
N SER A 514 -2.49 0.29 40.64
CA SER A 514 -2.95 1.37 41.52
C SER A 514 -4.21 2.04 40.99
N LEU A 515 -4.32 2.20 39.67
CA LEU A 515 -5.54 2.67 39.00
C LEU A 515 -6.70 1.70 39.18
N ILE A 516 -6.49 0.39 38.98
CA ILE A 516 -7.53 -0.62 39.21
C ILE A 516 -7.96 -0.63 40.68
N GLN A 517 -7.02 -0.50 41.62
CA GLN A 517 -7.32 -0.38 43.05
C GLN A 517 -8.11 0.89 43.38
N LEU A 518 -7.76 2.02 42.76
CA LEU A 518 -8.50 3.27 42.92
C LEU A 518 -9.92 3.16 42.37
N VAL A 519 -10.10 2.54 41.19
CA VAL A 519 -11.40 2.33 40.57
C VAL A 519 -12.25 1.36 41.38
N THR A 520 -11.70 0.24 41.84
CA THR A 520 -12.42 -0.73 42.69
C THR A 520 -12.77 -0.15 44.07
N TYR A 521 -11.87 0.61 44.68
CA TYR A 521 -12.15 1.34 45.91
C TYR A 521 -13.23 2.41 45.70
N SER A 522 -13.16 3.17 44.62
CA SER A 522 -14.18 4.16 44.27
C SER A 522 -15.53 3.49 44.01
N TYR A 523 -15.55 2.39 43.27
CA TYR A 523 -16.76 1.61 42.98
C TYR A 523 -17.39 1.05 44.27
N THR A 524 -16.59 0.47 45.16
CA THR A 524 -17.09 -0.02 46.47
C THR A 524 -17.56 1.12 47.37
N TYR A 525 -16.94 2.30 47.30
CA TYR A 525 -17.38 3.49 48.01
C TYR A 525 -18.72 4.03 47.47
N PHE A 526 -18.87 4.16 46.15
CA PHE A 526 -20.11 4.60 45.52
C PHE A 526 -21.25 3.61 45.75
N THR A 527 -21.00 2.30 45.63
CA THR A 527 -22.01 1.27 45.92
C THR A 527 -22.40 1.26 47.40
N LYS A 528 -21.46 1.41 48.35
CA LYS A 528 -21.77 1.59 49.78
C LYS A 528 -22.56 2.86 50.06
N LYS A 529 -22.28 3.97 49.37
CA LYS A 529 -23.00 5.24 49.53
C LYS A 529 -24.44 5.13 49.01
N ILE A 530 -24.65 4.47 47.87
CA ILE A 530 -25.98 4.18 47.31
C ILE A 530 -26.75 3.20 48.22
N VAL A 531 -26.07 2.22 48.82
CA VAL A 531 -26.69 1.29 49.79
C VAL A 531 -27.06 2.01 51.09
N ASN A 532 -26.21 2.89 51.62
CA ASN A 532 -26.51 3.70 52.81
C ASN A 532 -27.65 4.69 52.56
N GLU A 533 -27.76 5.31 51.36
CA GLU A 533 -28.93 6.11 51.00
C GLU A 533 -30.22 5.28 50.93
N LYS A 534 -30.15 4.03 50.47
CA LYS A 534 -31.30 3.11 50.49
C LYS A 534 -31.68 2.65 51.90
N ILE A 535 -30.73 2.51 52.81
CA ILE A 535 -30.97 2.16 54.23
C ILE A 535 -31.52 3.37 55.00
N LEU A 536 -31.00 4.57 54.80
CA LEU A 536 -31.52 5.81 55.40
C LEU A 536 -32.96 6.14 54.93
N LYS A 537 -33.33 5.80 53.68
CA LYS A 537 -34.73 5.88 53.23
C LYS A 537 -35.66 4.84 53.88
N LYS A 538 -35.15 3.70 54.33
CA LYS A 538 -35.92 2.71 55.13
C LYS A 538 -35.96 3.06 56.63
N GLY A 539 -35.00 3.81 57.15
CA GLY A 539 -34.95 4.24 58.56
C GLY A 539 -35.96 5.31 58.94
N ASN A 540 -36.46 6.11 57.99
CA ASN A 540 -37.45 7.17 58.24
C ASN A 540 -38.92 6.70 58.20
N THR A 541 -39.18 5.39 58.07
CA THR A 541 -40.54 4.81 58.06
C THR A 541 -40.81 3.82 59.18
N PHE A 542 -39.92 3.71 60.17
CA PHE A 542 -40.04 2.74 61.26
C PHE A 542 -39.96 3.40 62.65
N ASP A 543 -40.78 4.43 62.88
CA ASP A 543 -41.05 4.91 64.24
C ASP A 543 -42.48 5.49 64.32
N ARG A 544 -43.46 4.58 64.38
CA ARG A 544 -44.77 4.82 65.01
C ARG A 544 -45.42 3.50 65.37
N LYS A 545 -45.18 3.11 66.63
CA LYS A 545 -45.99 2.31 67.57
C LYS A 545 -47.45 2.04 67.17
N ASP A 546 -47.94 0.83 67.44
CA ASP A 546 -48.71 0.55 68.68
C ASP A 546 -48.80 -0.96 68.99
N GLU A 547 -48.94 -1.24 70.29
CA GLU A 547 -49.01 -2.53 71.00
C GLU A 547 -50.38 -3.23 70.81
N ASP A 548 -50.43 -4.57 70.89
CA ASP A 548 -51.25 -5.32 71.86
C ASP A 548 -51.48 -6.80 71.45
N ASP A 549 -51.02 -7.67 72.34
CA ASP A 549 -51.70 -8.81 72.99
C ASP A 549 -52.15 -10.11 72.25
N ASP A 550 -52.15 -11.16 73.08
CA ASP A 550 -52.21 -12.61 72.86
C ASP A 550 -53.42 -13.21 72.10
N GLY A 551 -53.24 -14.41 71.51
CA GLY A 551 -54.35 -15.38 71.32
C GLY A 551 -54.36 -16.28 70.06
N ASP A 552 -53.95 -17.54 70.25
CA ASP A 552 -54.52 -18.83 69.78
C ASP A 552 -54.94 -19.16 68.30
N PHE A 553 -54.59 -20.40 67.93
CA PHE A 553 -55.15 -21.41 67.00
C PHE A 553 -55.49 -21.20 65.50
N SER A 554 -54.83 -22.06 64.70
CA SER A 554 -55.32 -22.95 63.60
C SER A 554 -55.47 -22.54 62.10
N ILE A 555 -54.67 -23.29 61.30
CA ILE A 555 -54.97 -24.15 60.11
C ILE A 555 -55.39 -23.55 58.74
N ASP A 556 -54.64 -24.01 57.72
CA ASP A 556 -54.89 -24.11 56.26
C ASP A 556 -55.11 -22.81 55.45
N ASN A 557 -54.70 -22.67 54.18
CA ASN A 557 -54.33 -23.61 53.14
C ASN A 557 -53.59 -22.87 52.00
N GLY A 558 -52.59 -23.51 51.36
CA GLY A 558 -52.21 -23.37 49.94
C GLY A 558 -51.73 -21.99 49.39
N THR A 559 -50.84 -21.86 48.40
CA THR A 559 -50.21 -22.82 47.48
C THR A 559 -49.06 -22.08 46.75
N GLU A 560 -47.94 -22.78 46.58
CA GLU A 560 -46.91 -22.69 45.50
C GLU A 560 -46.16 -21.37 45.20
N ARG A 561 -44.85 -21.28 45.50
CA ARG A 561 -43.68 -21.80 44.74
C ARG A 561 -43.56 -21.30 43.29
N LYS A 562 -42.52 -20.50 43.01
CA LYS A 562 -41.50 -20.86 42.01
C LYS A 562 -40.17 -20.11 42.22
N LYS A 563 -39.11 -20.90 42.10
CA LYS A 563 -37.68 -20.60 42.25
C LYS A 563 -37.16 -19.81 41.03
N MET A 564 -36.16 -18.95 41.20
CA MET A 564 -35.22 -18.59 40.13
C MET A 564 -33.78 -18.87 40.55
N SER A 565 -33.11 -19.60 39.67
CA SER A 565 -31.76 -20.10 39.72
C SER A 565 -30.72 -19.04 39.34
N LEU A 566 -29.51 -19.29 39.82
CA LEU A 566 -28.26 -18.59 39.56
C LEU A 566 -27.76 -18.75 38.11
N ALA A 567 -26.96 -17.77 37.71
CA ALA A 567 -25.92 -17.77 36.65
C ALA A 567 -26.34 -17.30 35.24
N GLU A 568 -25.91 -16.07 34.89
CA GLU A 568 -25.30 -15.77 33.59
C GLU A 568 -24.47 -14.46 33.67
N ASN A 569 -23.34 -14.47 32.97
CA ASN A 569 -22.20 -13.55 33.08
C ASN A 569 -22.28 -12.46 31.98
N PRO A 570 -22.16 -11.15 32.29
CA PRO A 570 -22.61 -10.08 31.39
C PRO A 570 -21.51 -9.47 30.48
N PHE A 571 -20.48 -10.22 30.07
CA PHE A 571 -19.33 -9.67 29.33
C PHE A 571 -19.08 -10.29 27.94
N ALA A 572 -20.04 -11.00 27.37
CA ALA A 572 -19.94 -11.47 25.99
C ALA A 572 -20.57 -10.44 25.05
N GLU A 573 -19.81 -9.41 24.64
CA GLU A 573 -19.98 -8.65 23.39
C GLU A 573 -19.02 -7.45 23.38
N PHE A 574 -17.81 -7.59 22.85
CA PHE A 574 -16.98 -6.45 22.37
C PHE A 574 -15.79 -6.93 21.52
N PHE A 575 -16.05 -7.62 20.42
CA PHE A 575 -15.10 -7.70 19.27
C PHE A 575 -15.88 -8.07 18.00
N PRO A 576 -15.67 -7.37 16.88
CA PRO A 576 -15.77 -8.01 15.59
C PRO A 576 -14.45 -7.87 14.81
N GLY A 577 -13.89 -9.00 14.41
CA GLY A 577 -12.95 -9.11 13.31
C GLY A 577 -13.62 -9.82 12.12
N GLY A 578 -13.27 -9.39 10.90
CA GLY A 578 -13.35 -10.17 9.66
C GLY A 578 -14.66 -10.17 8.86
N SER A 579 -14.64 -9.56 7.67
CA SER A 579 -15.56 -9.74 6.51
C SER A 579 -15.51 -11.19 5.94
N PRO A 580 -16.30 -11.62 4.90
CA PRO A 580 -17.19 -10.89 3.96
C PRO A 580 -18.55 -11.56 3.62
N GLU A 581 -19.52 -10.82 3.02
CA GLU A 581 -20.40 -11.27 1.90
C GLU A 581 -21.47 -10.22 1.50
N GLN A 582 -21.73 -10.09 0.19
CA GLN A 582 -22.81 -9.32 -0.45
C GLN A 582 -24.09 -10.20 -0.72
N PRO A 583 -25.11 -9.79 -1.51
CA PRO A 583 -26.07 -8.69 -1.35
C PRO A 583 -27.55 -9.15 -1.55
N LYS A 584 -28.58 -8.49 -0.98
CA LYS A 584 -29.98 -8.58 -1.51
C LYS A 584 -30.83 -7.30 -1.38
N ARG A 585 -31.20 -6.79 -2.56
CA ARG A 585 -32.47 -6.19 -3.03
C ARG A 585 -33.44 -5.51 -2.04
N GLY A 586 -33.65 -4.20 -2.28
CA GLY A 586 -34.93 -3.70 -2.79
C GLY A 586 -35.83 -2.89 -1.84
N SER A 587 -35.88 -1.56 -2.02
CA SER A 587 -37.11 -0.76 -2.25
C SER A 587 -36.83 0.75 -2.23
N LYS A 588 -37.14 1.44 -3.34
CA LYS A 588 -37.32 2.91 -3.45
C LYS A 588 -38.79 3.28 -3.11
N PRO A 589 -39.21 4.56 -3.15
CA PRO A 589 -38.64 5.74 -2.50
C PRO A 589 -39.75 6.54 -1.76
N ASN A 590 -39.40 7.58 -1.00
CA ASN A 590 -40.36 8.67 -0.78
C ASN A 590 -39.69 10.04 -0.70
N SER A 591 -40.46 11.01 -1.17
CA SER A 591 -40.07 12.29 -1.74
C SER A 591 -40.21 13.48 -0.78
N ARG A 592 -39.54 14.59 -1.16
CA ARG A 592 -39.73 16.01 -0.75
C ARG A 592 -39.19 16.36 0.66
N GLN A 593 -38.55 17.50 0.92
CA GLN A 593 -38.65 18.83 0.29
C GLN A 593 -37.47 19.75 0.70
N ALA A 594 -37.06 20.64 -0.22
CA ALA A 594 -36.61 22.04 -0.05
C ALA A 594 -35.42 22.35 0.92
N SER A 595 -34.26 22.90 0.51
CA SER A 595 -33.86 24.10 -0.27
C SER A 595 -33.22 25.16 0.63
N LEU A 596 -32.20 25.86 0.08
CA LEU A 596 -31.39 27.00 0.57
C LEU A 596 -30.06 26.52 1.20
N ASP A 597 -28.88 26.87 0.69
CA ASP A 597 -28.44 28.22 0.32
C ASP A 597 -27.39 28.29 -0.81
N LYS A 598 -27.47 29.42 -1.54
CA LYS A 598 -26.51 29.90 -2.54
C LYS A 598 -25.44 30.75 -1.84
N ALA A 599 -24.17 30.51 -2.14
CA ALA A 599 -23.15 31.55 -2.17
C ALA A 599 -22.17 31.27 -3.32
N SER A 600 -22.29 32.10 -4.36
CA SER A 600 -21.35 32.28 -5.46
C SER A 600 -20.40 33.40 -5.05
N THR A 601 -19.10 33.29 -5.35
CA THR A 601 -18.42 34.20 -6.30
C THR A 601 -16.94 33.85 -6.54
N HIS A 602 -16.62 33.72 -7.83
CA HIS A 602 -15.49 34.29 -8.57
C HIS A 602 -14.08 34.34 -7.94
N TYR A 603 -13.11 33.73 -8.64
CA TYR A 603 -11.85 34.41 -8.95
C TYR A 603 -11.45 34.23 -10.41
N LYS A 604 -11.13 35.37 -11.03
CA LYS A 604 -10.76 35.58 -12.42
C LYS A 604 -9.24 35.45 -12.59
N SER A 605 -8.88 34.98 -13.78
CA SER A 605 -7.63 35.19 -14.51
C SER A 605 -6.96 36.55 -14.32
N HIS A 606 -5.63 36.56 -14.23
CA HIS A 606 -4.77 37.56 -14.88
C HIS A 606 -3.35 37.00 -15.09
N LEU A 607 -2.91 37.10 -16.35
CA LEU A 607 -1.54 37.14 -16.91
C LEU A 607 -0.53 36.05 -16.53
#